data_AF-A0A2U9IJU5-F1
#
_entry.id   AF-A0A2U9IJU5-F1
#
_cell.length_a   1.000
_cell.length_b   1.000
_cell.length_c   1.000
_cell.angle_alpha   90.00
_cell.angle_beta   90.00
_cell.angle_gamma   90.00
#
_symmetry.space_group_name_H-M   'P 1'
#
loop_
_entity.id
_entity.type
_entity.pdbx_description
1 polymer ?
#
loop_
_entity_poly.entity_id
_entity_poly.type
_entity_poly.pdbx_seq_one_letter_code
_entity_poly.pdbx_strand_id
1 'polypeptide(L)'
;MISKFLFITKDKKFYYNGKKIKEIKNLDDLSGVKIIFARPMIVYDVDKIGLAYFEENFGNLVVGDYTVEKLIDIVLSYNFILYVDHENRKIYLISEGNGIIQLNYSALDFLRYFFAKTKGILLESANFDLLTA
;
A
#
# COMPACT_ATOMS: atom_id res chain seq x y z
N MET A 1 16.52 -5.32 -10.81
CA MET A 1 15.49 -5.30 -9.76
C MET A 1 14.55 -4.15 -10.09
N ILE A 2 13.24 -4.39 -10.22
CA ILE A 2 12.28 -3.34 -10.63
C ILE A 2 12.14 -2.35 -9.47
N SER A 3 12.50 -1.09 -9.70
CA SER A 3 12.46 -0.02 -8.71
C SER A 3 11.34 0.99 -8.95
N LYS A 4 10.61 0.88 -10.06
CA LYS A 4 9.58 1.83 -10.49
C LYS A 4 8.24 1.12 -10.71
N PHE A 5 7.17 1.72 -10.21
CA PHE A 5 5.81 1.17 -10.28
C PHE A 5 4.86 2.24 -10.78
N LEU A 6 4.00 1.87 -11.73
CA LEU A 6 2.88 2.68 -12.17
C LEU A 6 1.59 1.93 -11.86
N PHE A 7 0.86 2.42 -10.87
CA PHE A 7 -0.49 1.94 -10.54
C PHE A 7 -1.51 2.72 -11.36
N ILE A 8 -2.37 2.01 -12.08
CA ILE A 8 -3.46 2.56 -12.86
C ILE A 8 -4.76 2.13 -12.21
N THR A 9 -5.55 3.09 -11.72
CA THR A 9 -6.92 2.90 -11.24
C THR A 9 -7.90 3.44 -12.28
N LYS A 10 -9.21 3.28 -12.02
CA LYS A 10 -10.29 3.78 -12.90
C LYS A 10 -10.20 5.30 -13.11
N ASP A 11 -9.80 6.03 -12.08
CA ASP A 11 -9.86 7.48 -11.96
C ASP A 11 -8.48 8.15 -11.88
N LYS A 12 -7.44 7.44 -11.41
CA LYS A 12 -6.14 8.02 -11.05
C LYS A 12 -4.99 7.12 -11.49
N LYS A 13 -3.79 7.71 -11.53
CA LYS A 13 -2.55 6.98 -11.72
C LYS A 13 -1.54 7.40 -10.67
N PHE A 14 -0.92 6.43 -10.01
CA PHE A 14 0.09 6.67 -9.00
C PHE A 14 1.42 6.10 -9.46
N TYR A 15 2.45 6.94 -9.48
CA TYR A 15 3.79 6.56 -9.91
C TYR A 15 4.76 6.62 -8.74
N TYR A 16 5.45 5.51 -8.51
CA TYR A 16 6.61 5.43 -7.64
C TYR A 16 7.87 5.30 -8.50
N ASN A 17 8.80 6.24 -8.37
CA ASN A 17 10.02 6.27 -9.19
C ASN A 17 11.25 5.63 -8.51
N GLY A 18 11.06 4.91 -7.40
CA GLY A 18 12.13 4.39 -6.56
C GLY A 18 12.52 5.31 -5.40
N LYS A 19 11.94 6.52 -5.32
CA LYS A 19 12.18 7.48 -4.23
C LYS A 19 10.93 8.24 -3.82
N LYS A 20 10.11 8.65 -4.78
CA LYS A 20 8.92 9.48 -4.55
C LYS A 20 7.67 8.86 -5.13
N ILE A 21 6.54 9.12 -4.48
CA ILE A 21 5.19 8.77 -4.88
C ILE A 21 4.51 10.03 -5.41
N LYS A 22 3.89 9.93 -6.58
CA LYS A 22 3.14 11.04 -7.18
C LYS A 22 1.86 10.53 -7.83
N GLU A 23 0.77 11.26 -7.67
CA GLU A 23 -0.36 11.17 -8.60
C GLU A 23 0.04 11.87 -9.91
N ILE A 24 -0.18 11.21 -11.04
CA ILE A 24 0.22 11.71 -12.37
C ILE A 24 -0.92 11.57 -13.38
N LYS A 25 -0.93 12.44 -14.39
CA LYS A 25 -1.87 12.32 -15.52
C LYS A 25 -1.33 11.37 -16.60
N ASN A 26 -0.08 11.62 -17.00
CA ASN A 26 0.63 10.87 -18.04
C ASN A 26 2.07 10.55 -17.59
N LEU A 27 2.63 9.47 -18.16
CA LEU A 27 4.03 9.08 -18.01
C LEU A 27 4.56 8.72 -19.40
N ASP A 28 5.49 9.52 -19.91
CA ASP A 28 5.98 9.39 -21.29
C ASP A 28 7.07 8.31 -21.44
N ASP A 29 7.80 8.00 -20.37
CA ASP A 29 8.83 6.96 -20.33
C ASP A 29 8.42 5.80 -19.40
N LEU A 30 8.21 4.62 -20.00
CA LEU A 30 7.85 3.37 -19.32
C LEU A 30 9.06 2.46 -19.08
N SER A 31 10.28 2.89 -19.42
CA SER A 31 11.48 2.08 -19.31
C SER A 31 11.75 1.65 -17.87
N GLY A 32 11.70 0.33 -17.63
CA GLY A 32 11.91 -0.28 -16.32
C GLY A 32 10.76 -0.04 -15.33
N VAL A 33 9.57 0.34 -15.80
CA VAL A 33 8.38 0.57 -14.97
C VAL A 33 7.50 -0.69 -14.97
N LYS A 34 7.18 -1.21 -13.79
CA LYS A 34 6.12 -2.23 -13.67
C LYS A 34 4.76 -1.55 -13.64
N ILE A 35 3.94 -1.85 -14.64
CA ILE A 35 2.56 -1.37 -14.73
C ILE A 35 1.66 -2.34 -13.96
N ILE A 36 0.80 -1.79 -13.11
CA ILE A 36 -0.11 -2.54 -12.25
C ILE A 36 -1.50 -1.93 -12.36
N PHE A 37 -2.48 -2.75 -12.72
CA PHE A 37 -3.89 -2.38 -12.65
C PHE A 37 -4.40 -2.62 -11.23
N ALA A 38 -5.00 -1.60 -10.65
CA ALA A 38 -5.39 -1.62 -9.26
C ALA A 38 -6.72 -0.91 -9.02
N ARG A 39 -7.39 -1.28 -7.94
CA ARG A 39 -8.58 -0.60 -7.43
C ARG A 39 -8.35 -0.18 -5.98
N PRO A 40 -9.17 0.74 -5.42
CA PRO A 40 -9.13 1.02 -4.00
C PRO A 40 -9.26 -0.26 -3.18
N MET A 41 -8.38 -0.44 -2.21
CA MET A 41 -8.43 -1.57 -1.28
C MET A 41 -9.65 -1.48 -0.39
N ILE A 42 -10.30 -2.62 -0.13
CA ILE A 42 -11.35 -2.69 0.88
C ILE A 42 -10.71 -2.58 2.26
N VAL A 43 -11.17 -1.62 3.07
CA VAL A 43 -10.73 -1.39 4.44
C VAL A 43 -11.91 -1.42 5.42
N TYR A 44 -11.63 -1.72 6.68
CA TYR A 44 -12.64 -1.80 7.73
C TYR A 44 -12.42 -0.70 8.75
N ASP A 45 -13.14 0.41 8.58
CA ASP A 45 -13.08 1.52 9.50
C ASP A 45 -14.02 1.28 10.70
N VAL A 46 -13.43 1.10 11.88
CA VAL A 46 -14.17 0.91 13.14
C VAL A 46 -14.15 2.20 13.94
N ASP A 47 -15.33 2.76 14.19
CA ASP A 47 -15.49 3.99 14.96
C ASP A 47 -14.73 3.94 16.30
N LYS A 48 -14.12 5.08 16.68
CA LYS A 48 -13.41 5.29 17.95
C LYS A 48 -12.11 4.48 18.14
N ILE A 49 -11.66 3.72 17.14
CA ILE A 49 -10.33 3.08 17.15
C ILE A 49 -9.36 3.94 16.33
N GLY A 50 -8.22 4.32 16.92
CA GLY A 50 -7.12 5.05 16.27
C GLY A 50 -5.83 4.23 16.22
N LEU A 51 -4.75 4.80 15.65
CA LEU A 51 -3.45 4.12 15.57
C LEU A 51 -2.86 3.77 16.96
N ALA A 52 -3.11 4.60 17.98
CA ALA A 52 -2.68 4.34 19.36
C ALA A 52 -3.18 3.00 19.90
N TYR A 53 -4.41 2.59 19.55
CA TYR A 53 -4.94 1.28 19.94
C TYR A 53 -4.08 0.14 19.37
N PHE A 54 -3.64 0.26 18.13
CA PHE A 54 -2.79 -0.75 17.49
C PHE A 54 -1.39 -0.77 18.09
N GLU A 55 -0.85 0.39 18.44
CA GLU A 55 0.44 0.53 19.12
C GLU A 55 0.41 -0.16 20.50
N GLU A 56 -0.57 0.18 21.33
CA GLU A 56 -0.69 -0.32 22.70
C GLU A 56 -0.96 -1.82 22.78
N ASN A 57 -1.80 -2.36 21.87
CA ASN A 57 -2.26 -3.75 21.95
C ASN A 57 -1.47 -4.70 21.04
N PHE A 58 -0.88 -4.17 19.96
CA PHE A 58 -0.23 -4.99 18.93
C PHE A 58 1.15 -4.46 18.52
N GLY A 59 1.73 -3.46 19.20
CA GLY A 59 2.99 -2.83 18.80
C GLY A 59 4.11 -3.83 18.47
N ASN A 60 4.27 -4.87 19.29
CA ASN A 60 5.28 -5.92 19.13
C ASN A 60 4.92 -7.02 18.11
N LEU A 61 3.70 -7.02 17.56
CA LEU A 61 3.28 -8.00 16.56
C LEU A 61 4.10 -7.81 15.28
N VAL A 62 4.68 -8.90 14.78
CA VAL A 62 5.49 -8.91 13.57
C VAL A 62 4.62 -9.16 12.34
N VAL A 63 4.70 -8.26 11.36
CA VAL A 63 3.99 -8.30 10.08
C VAL A 63 5.03 -8.21 8.96
N GLY A 64 5.47 -9.36 8.45
CA GLY A 64 6.64 -9.44 7.57
C GLY A 64 7.91 -9.31 8.39
N ASP A 65 8.79 -8.39 8.00
CA ASP A 65 10.06 -8.12 8.71
C ASP A 65 9.95 -6.96 9.73
N TYR A 66 8.74 -6.41 9.93
CA TYR A 66 8.51 -5.20 10.71
C TYR A 66 7.50 -5.44 11.82
N THR A 67 7.68 -4.76 12.95
CA THR A 67 6.66 -4.70 14.00
C THR A 67 5.57 -3.70 13.64
N VAL A 68 4.37 -3.84 14.22
CA VAL A 68 3.28 -2.87 14.04
C VAL A 68 3.70 -1.48 14.48
N GLU A 69 4.40 -1.35 15.61
CA GLU A 69 4.98 -0.07 16.06
C GLU A 69 5.85 0.54 14.95
N LYS A 70 6.71 -0.26 14.32
CA LYS A 70 7.54 0.27 13.23
C LYS A 70 6.74 0.64 11.99
N LEU A 71 5.66 -0.08 11.71
CA LEU A 71 4.74 0.29 10.63
C LEU A 71 4.03 1.62 10.94
N ILE A 72 3.65 1.87 12.20
CA ILE A 72 3.07 3.15 12.64
C ILE A 72 4.04 4.31 12.37
N ASP A 73 5.31 4.17 12.76
CA ASP A 73 6.35 5.17 12.45
C ASP A 73 6.37 5.50 10.95
N ILE A 74 6.37 4.46 10.10
CA ILE A 74 6.49 4.60 8.65
C ILE A 74 5.28 5.35 8.08
N VAL A 75 4.06 4.94 8.45
CA VAL A 75 2.82 5.51 7.88
C VAL A 75 2.52 6.92 8.38
N LEU A 76 3.07 7.31 9.55
CA LEU A 76 2.99 8.68 10.06
C LEU A 76 4.06 9.59 9.44
N SER A 77 5.24 9.04 9.10
CA SER A 77 6.40 9.83 8.68
C SER A 77 6.51 10.02 7.16
N TYR A 78 5.93 9.13 6.36
CA TYR A 78 6.16 9.10 4.91
C TYR A 78 4.88 8.92 4.12
N ASN A 79 4.86 9.46 2.90
CA ASN A 79 3.87 9.02 1.92
C ASN A 79 4.12 7.56 1.56
N PHE A 80 3.03 6.82 1.35
CA PHE A 80 3.12 5.41 0.98
C PHE A 80 1.96 4.96 0.09
N ILE A 81 2.21 3.88 -0.63
CA ILE A 81 1.21 3.05 -1.30
C ILE A 81 1.23 1.68 -0.61
N LEU A 82 0.08 1.22 -0.12
CA LEU A 82 -0.12 -0.18 0.22
C LEU A 82 -0.76 -0.86 -0.98
N TYR A 83 -0.15 -1.91 -1.49
CA TYR A 83 -0.67 -2.69 -2.60
C TYR A 83 -0.80 -4.17 -2.24
N VAL A 84 -2.01 -4.70 -2.37
CA VAL A 84 -2.34 -6.12 -2.16
C VAL A 84 -2.41 -6.83 -3.51
N ASP A 85 -1.52 -7.80 -3.72
CA ASP A 85 -1.50 -8.68 -4.88
C ASP A 85 -2.17 -10.00 -4.51
N HIS A 86 -3.46 -10.15 -4.85
CA HIS A 86 -4.24 -11.33 -4.48
C HIS A 86 -3.82 -12.58 -5.26
N GLU A 87 -3.39 -12.41 -6.51
CA GLU A 87 -2.95 -13.53 -7.35
C GLU A 87 -1.68 -14.18 -6.80
N ASN A 88 -0.71 -13.36 -6.40
CA ASN A 88 0.57 -13.84 -5.87
C ASN A 88 0.60 -13.99 -4.35
N ARG A 89 -0.51 -13.65 -3.67
CA ARG A 89 -0.63 -13.62 -2.20
C ARG A 89 0.49 -12.82 -1.54
N LYS A 90 0.68 -11.57 -2.00
CA LYS A 90 1.71 -10.64 -1.48
C LYS A 90 1.09 -9.31 -1.09
N ILE A 91 1.67 -8.67 -0.09
CA ILE A 91 1.33 -7.30 0.29
C ILE A 91 2.62 -6.49 0.24
N TYR A 92 2.56 -5.33 -0.42
CA TYR A 92 3.68 -4.43 -0.59
C TYR A 92 3.34 -3.09 0.04
N LEU A 93 4.16 -2.65 1.00
CA LEU A 93 4.16 -1.28 1.50
C LEU A 93 5.31 -0.53 0.81
N ILE A 94 4.97 0.35 -0.12
CA ILE A 94 5.92 1.16 -0.89
C ILE A 94 5.97 2.54 -0.25
N SER A 95 7.10 2.94 0.31
CA SER A 95 7.28 4.18 1.08
C SER A 95 8.44 5.01 0.54
N GLU A 96 8.28 6.34 0.51
CA GLU A 96 9.32 7.26 0.03
C GLU A 96 10.64 7.20 0.82
N GLY A 97 10.59 6.81 2.11
CA GLY A 97 11.77 6.71 2.97
C GLY A 97 12.36 5.31 3.12
N ASN A 98 11.56 4.26 2.88
CA ASN A 98 11.91 2.88 3.22
C ASN A 98 11.95 1.93 2.01
N GLY A 99 11.62 2.42 0.81
CA GLY A 99 11.59 1.59 -0.38
C GLY A 99 10.37 0.68 -0.40
N ILE A 100 10.57 -0.59 -0.73
CA ILE A 100 9.50 -1.58 -0.87
C ILE A 100 9.64 -2.59 0.27
N ILE A 101 8.65 -2.61 1.15
CA ILE A 101 8.54 -3.54 2.27
C ILE A 101 7.52 -4.60 1.90
N GLN A 102 7.87 -5.88 2.02
CA GLN A 102 6.92 -6.96 1.86
C GLN A 102 6.30 -7.31 3.22
N LEU A 103 4.97 -7.30 3.29
CA LEU A 103 4.21 -7.69 4.47
C LEU A 103 3.60 -9.09 4.31
N ASN A 104 3.32 -9.75 5.43
CA ASN A 104 2.72 -11.08 5.42
C ASN A 104 1.27 -11.02 4.93
N TYR A 105 0.96 -11.77 3.86
CA TYR A 105 -0.40 -11.82 3.30
C TYR A 105 -1.42 -12.42 4.27
N SER A 106 -0.99 -13.31 5.17
CA SER A 106 -1.85 -13.86 6.23
C SER A 106 -2.33 -12.79 7.22
N ALA A 107 -1.67 -11.63 7.29
CA ALA A 107 -2.08 -10.52 8.13
C ALA A 107 -3.05 -9.55 7.43
N LEU A 108 -3.52 -9.84 6.22
CA LEU A 108 -4.34 -8.91 5.43
C LEU A 108 -5.55 -8.38 6.19
N ASP A 109 -6.30 -9.25 6.88
CA ASP A 109 -7.50 -8.83 7.62
C ASP A 109 -7.15 -7.84 8.73
N PHE A 110 -6.10 -8.11 9.50
CA PHE A 110 -5.56 -7.17 10.50
C PHE A 110 -5.15 -5.85 9.82
N LEU A 111 -4.42 -5.92 8.70
CA LEU A 111 -3.94 -4.77 7.97
C LEU A 111 -5.09 -3.92 7.41
N ARG A 112 -6.23 -4.50 7.05
CA ARG A 112 -7.43 -3.77 6.63
C ARG A 112 -8.01 -2.87 7.71
N TYR A 113 -7.94 -3.28 8.97
CA TYR A 113 -8.32 -2.43 10.11
C TYR A 113 -7.24 -1.40 10.42
N PHE A 114 -5.96 -1.81 10.41
CA PHE A 114 -4.83 -0.92 10.69
C PHE A 114 -4.75 0.24 9.70
N PHE A 115 -4.70 -0.06 8.39
CA PHE A 115 -4.52 0.96 7.35
C PHE A 115 -5.77 1.80 7.11
N ALA A 116 -6.96 1.37 7.55
CA ALA A 116 -8.15 2.24 7.59
C ALA A 116 -7.90 3.53 8.38
N LYS A 117 -6.94 3.53 9.32
CA LYS A 117 -6.60 4.66 10.19
C LYS A 117 -5.51 5.58 9.64
N THR A 118 -5.16 5.41 8.36
CA THR A 118 -4.03 6.09 7.72
C THR A 118 -4.48 6.89 6.50
N LYS A 119 -3.64 7.80 6.02
CA LYS A 119 -3.92 8.63 4.83
C LYS A 119 -3.20 8.15 3.56
N GLY A 120 -2.69 6.91 3.56
CA GLY A 120 -1.95 6.37 2.43
C GLY A 120 -2.83 6.06 1.23
N ILE A 121 -2.20 5.75 0.10
CA ILE A 121 -2.90 5.23 -1.08
C ILE A 121 -3.04 3.73 -0.90
N LEU A 122 -4.27 3.25 -0.70
CA LEU A 122 -4.55 1.84 -0.41
C LEU A 122 -5.15 1.17 -1.64
N LEU A 123 -4.44 0.19 -2.19
CA LEU A 123 -4.75 -0.44 -3.46
C LEU A 123 -4.74 -1.96 -3.35
N GLU A 124 -5.56 -2.61 -4.17
CA GLU A 124 -5.52 -4.06 -4.37
C GLU A 124 -5.61 -4.42 -5.86
N SER A 125 -5.08 -5.59 -6.21
CA SER A 125 -5.01 -6.08 -7.58
C SER A 125 -6.39 -6.09 -8.24
N ALA A 126 -6.47 -5.51 -9.43
CA ALA A 126 -7.67 -5.53 -10.26
C ALA A 126 -7.34 -6.07 -11.66
N ASN A 127 -8.34 -6.69 -12.30
CA ASN A 127 -8.26 -7.00 -13.72
C ASN A 127 -8.73 -5.80 -14.57
N PHE A 128 -8.40 -5.82 -15.86
CA PHE A 128 -8.74 -4.73 -16.78
C PHE A 128 -10.24 -4.50 -16.90
N ASP A 129 -11.04 -5.57 -16.86
CA ASP A 129 -12.50 -5.50 -16.98
C ASP A 129 -13.14 -4.67 -15.84
N LEU A 130 -12.58 -4.76 -14.62
CA LEU A 130 -13.04 -3.95 -13.48
C LEU A 130 -12.71 -2.46 -13.61
N LEU A 131 -11.81 -2.07 -14.51
CA LEU A 131 -11.45 -0.67 -14.73
C LEU A 131 -12.31 0.03 -15.79
N THR A 132 -13.02 -0.74 -16.63
CA THR A 132 -13.82 -0.24 -17.74
C THR A 132 -15.34 -0.28 -17.52
N ALA A 133 -15.80 -1.02 -16.50
CA ALA A 133 -17.17 -0.97 -15.96
C ALA A 133 -17.33 0.23 -15.03
#